data_AF-A0A0J8QPA7-F1
#
_entry.id   AF-A0A0J8QPA7-F1
#
_cell.length_a   1.000
_cell.length_b   1.000
_cell.length_c   1.000
_cell.angle_alpha   90.00
_cell.angle_beta   90.00
_cell.angle_gamma   90.00
#
_symmetry.space_group_name_H-M   'P 1'
#
loop_
_entity.id
_entity.type
_entity.pdbx_description
1 polymer ?
#
loop_
_entity_poly.entity_id
_entity_poly.type
_entity_poly.pdbx_seq_one_letter_code
_entity_poly.pdbx_strand_id
1 'polypeptide(L)' 'MDEGRNVILLFPELIDLGEGQLKRDALDIFAPSCHIFYSQRVININDRKPKWEGLNGSSRRMDS' A
#
# COMPACT_ATOMS: atom_id res chain seq x y z
N MET A 1 4.06 13.93 0.25
CA MET A 1 4.53 13.32 1.51
C MET A 1 3.74 14.03 2.60
N ASP A 2 2.88 13.31 3.30
CA ASP A 2 1.68 13.87 3.97
C ASP A 2 2.03 14.70 5.22
N GLU A 3 1.57 15.95 5.28
CA GLU A 3 1.93 16.98 6.27
C GLU A 3 1.14 16.86 7.60
N GLY A 4 0.53 15.69 7.88
CA GLY A 4 -0.32 15.50 9.08
C GLY A 4 -0.51 14.07 9.57
N ARG A 5 0.18 13.08 8.98
CA ARG A 5 0.15 11.67 9.44
C ARG A 5 1.56 11.18 9.75
N ASN A 6 1.68 10.31 10.74
CA ASN A 6 2.93 9.58 11.01
C ASN A 6 3.17 8.58 9.88
N VAL A 7 3.94 9.00 8.87
CA VAL A 7 4.31 8.16 7.72
C VAL A 7 5.72 7.66 7.88
N ILE A 8 5.91 6.35 7.69
CA ILE A 8 7.22 5.75 7.48
C ILE A 8 7.25 5.16 6.07
N LEU A 9 8.38 5.34 5.37
CA LEU A 9 8.67 4.59 4.15
C LEU A 9 9.57 3.43 4.55
N LEU A 10 9.04 2.21 4.44
CA LEU A 10 9.73 1.00 4.84
C LEU A 10 9.76 0.02 3.67
N PHE A 11 10.94 -0.50 3.38
CA PHE A 11 11.13 -1.58 2.42
C PHE A 11 11.14 -2.91 3.20
N PRO A 12 10.21 -3.86 2.92
CA PRO A 12 10.14 -5.11 3.67
C PRO A 12 11.46 -5.91 3.68
N GLU A 13 12.27 -5.78 2.64
CA GLU A 13 13.57 -6.45 2.51
C GLU A 13 14.63 -5.95 3.51
N LEU A 14 14.43 -4.78 4.13
CA LEU A 14 15.33 -4.26 5.17
C LEU A 14 15.07 -4.86 6.55
N ILE A 15 14.01 -5.66 6.70
CA ILE A 15 13.62 -6.29 7.96
C ILE A 15 14.09 -7.75 7.91
N ASP A 16 14.73 -8.20 8.99
CA ASP A 16 14.97 -9.64 9.17
C ASP A 16 13.66 -10.33 9.57
N LEU A 17 13.04 -10.99 8.60
CA LEU A 17 11.77 -11.73 8.75
C LEU A 17 12.01 -13.24 8.94
N GLY A 18 13.25 -13.66 9.17
CA GLY A 18 13.63 -15.08 9.17
C GLY A 18 13.49 -15.72 7.79
N GLU A 19 13.26 -17.04 7.76
CA GLU A 19 13.30 -17.84 6.54
C GLU A 19 12.04 -18.67 6.30
N GLY A 20 11.90 -19.20 5.08
CA GLY A 20 10.85 -20.17 4.74
C GLY A 20 9.43 -19.61 4.79
N GLN A 21 8.53 -20.35 5.44
CA GLN A 21 7.10 -19.97 5.53
C GLN A 21 6.90 -18.72 6.39
N LEU A 22 7.69 -18.54 7.46
CA LEU A 22 7.60 -17.37 8.33
C LEU A 22 7.85 -16.07 7.55
N LYS A 23 8.87 -16.06 6.69
CA LYS A 23 9.14 -14.92 5.80
C LYS A 23 7.98 -14.64 4.85
N ARG A 24 7.35 -15.67 4.28
CA ARG A 24 6.20 -15.50 3.37
C ARG A 24 5.01 -14.89 4.09
N ASP A 25 4.65 -15.44 5.24
CA ASP A 25 3.52 -14.94 6.04
C ASP A 25 3.78 -13.49 6.50
N ALA A 26 5.03 -13.17 6.84
CA ALA A 26 5.41 -11.81 7.21
C ALA A 26 5.34 -10.82 6.05
N LEU A 27 5.67 -11.24 4.82
CA LEU A 27 5.55 -10.38 3.64
C LEU A 27 4.09 -10.04 3.31
N ASP A 28 3.16 -10.97 3.55
CA ASP A 28 1.72 -10.73 3.34
C ASP A 28 1.18 -9.63 4.26
N ILE A 29 1.80 -9.40 5.44
CA ILE A 29 1.45 -8.31 6.36
C ILE A 29 1.72 -6.93 5.72
N PHE A 30 2.70 -6.84 4.82
CA PHE A 30 3.04 -5.60 4.11
C PHE A 30 2.20 -5.37 2.86
N ALA A 31 1.27 -6.27 2.52
CA ALA A 31 0.40 -6.08 1.37
C ALA A 31 -0.45 -4.81 1.53
N PRO A 32 -0.60 -3.99 0.48
CA PRO A 32 -1.38 -2.76 0.56
C PRO A 32 -2.86 -3.08 0.83
N SER A 33 -3.46 -2.30 1.74
CA SER A 33 -4.90 -2.36 2.01
C SER A 33 -5.72 -1.52 1.03
N CYS A 34 -5.11 -0.48 0.42
CA CYS A 34 -5.68 0.35 -0.63
C CYS A 34 -4.58 1.12 -1.37
N HIS A 35 -4.96 1.76 -2.49
CA HIS A 35 -4.11 2.70 -3.23
C HIS A 35 -4.62 4.12 -3.08
N ILE A 36 -3.77 5.02 -2.60
CA ILE A 36 -4.04 6.46 -2.52
C ILE A 36 -3.32 7.20 -3.66
N PHE A 37 -3.80 8.38 -4.02
CA PHE A 37 -3.27 9.16 -5.16
C PHE A 37 -3.27 8.41 -6.51
N TYR A 38 -4.24 7.51 -6.69
CA TYR A 38 -4.30 6.57 -7.82
C TYR A 38 -4.65 7.26 -9.16
N SER A 39 -5.12 8.50 -9.13
CA SER A 39 -5.31 9.33 -10.34
C SER A 39 -3.99 9.66 -11.03
N GLN A 40 -2.88 9.70 -10.27
CA GLN A 40 -1.52 10.00 -10.73
C GLN A 40 -0.68 8.73 -10.97
N ARG A 41 -1.31 7.57 -11.04
CA ARG A 41 -0.62 6.29 -11.23
C ARG A 41 0.10 6.24 -12.59
N VAL A 42 1.27 5.61 -12.59
CA VAL A 42 2.01 5.30 -13.83
C VAL A 42 1.47 4.03 -14.48
N ILE A 43 1.01 3.07 -13.68
CA ILE A 43 0.50 1.77 -14.13
C ILE A 43 -0.86 1.47 -13.49
N ASN A 44 -1.68 0.68 -14.18
CA ASN A 44 -2.90 0.10 -13.62
C ASN A 44 -2.56 -1.17 -12.84
N ILE A 45 -3.01 -1.24 -11.59
CA ILE A 45 -2.88 -2.38 -10.69
C ILE A 45 -4.26 -3.04 -10.52
N ASN A 46 -4.37 -4.31 -10.94
CA ASN A 46 -5.60 -5.10 -10.89
C ASN A 46 -5.58 -6.10 -9.71
N ASP A 47 -5.52 -5.59 -8.48
CA ASP A 47 -5.41 -6.37 -7.25
C ASP A 47 -6.72 -6.46 -6.43
N ARG A 48 -7.82 -5.94 -6.99
CA ARG A 48 -9.14 -5.84 -6.33
C ARG A 48 -9.13 -5.02 -5.03
N LYS A 49 -8.09 -4.24 -4.75
CA LYS A 49 -8.03 -3.34 -3.60
C LYS A 49 -8.70 -2.00 -3.92
N PRO A 50 -9.27 -1.30 -2.91
CA PRO A 50 -9.82 0.03 -3.09
C PRO A 50 -8.77 1.00 -3.64
N LYS A 51 -9.19 1.85 -4.59
CA LYS A 51 -8.37 2.90 -5.20
C LYS A 51 -8.99 4.25 -4.91
N TRP A 52 -8.17 5.24 -4.57
CA TRP A 52 -8.60 6.58 -4.17
C TRP A 52 -7.87 7.63 -5.00
N GLU A 53 -8.59 8.67 -5.41
CA GLU A 53 -8.01 9.78 -6.19
C GLU A 53 -6.96 10.57 -5.39
N GLY A 54 -7.12 10.65 -4.07
CA GLY A 54 -6.18 11.24 -3.12
C GLY A 54 -6.10 10.38 -1.86
N LEU A 55 -6.24 10.99 -0.67
CA LEU A 55 -6.26 10.27 0.60
C LEU A 55 -7.54 9.44 0.79
N ASN A 56 -7.40 8.26 1.38
CA ASN A 56 -8.54 7.40 1.74
C ASN A 56 -9.46 8.10 2.76
N GLY A 57 -10.77 8.00 2.57
CA GLY A 57 -11.78 8.63 3.44
C GLY A 57 -11.96 10.14 3.27
N SER A 58 -11.10 10.81 2.49
CA SER A 58 -11.18 12.25 2.22
C SER A 58 -11.26 12.59 0.74
N SER A 59 -11.12 11.60 -0.15
CA SER A 59 -11.18 11.76 -1.60
C SER A 59 -12.17 10.78 -2.23
N ARG A 60 -12.46 10.97 -3.51
CA ARG A 60 -13.33 10.09 -4.29
C ARG A 60 -12.69 8.71 -4.46
N ARG A 61 -13.49 7.67 -4.22
CA ARG A 61 -13.12 6.29 -4.55
C ARG A 61 -13.21 6.08 -6.06
N MET A 62 -12.19 5.47 -6.64
CA MET A 62 -12.11 5.13 -8.05
C MET A 62 -12.55 3.68 -8.25
N ASP A 63 -13.30 3.42 -9.32
CA ASP A 63 -13.76 2.08 -9.65
C ASP A 63 -12.56 1.16 -9.98
N SER A 64 -12.63 -0.07 -9.46
CA SER A 64 -11.50 -0.99 -9.31
C SER A 64 -11.32 -1.95 -10.45
#